data_AF-A0A3Q0EQA8-F1
#
_entry.id   AF-A0A3Q0EQA8-F1
#
_cell.length_a   1.000
_cell.length_b   1.000
_cell.length_c   1.000
_cell.angle_alpha   90.00
_cell.angle_beta   90.00
_cell.angle_gamma   90.00
#
_symmetry.space_group_name_H-M   'P 1'
#
loop_
_entity.id
_entity.type
_entity.pdbx_description
1 polymer ?
#
loop_
_entity_poly.entity_id
_entity_poly.type
_entity_poly.pdbx_seq_one_letter_code
_entity_poly.pdbx_strand_id
1 'polypeptide(L)'
;MKRVTNLYRLMKGWRKIKNNIGKTYGKENFTEKQPFERIEVTRDQALEMFSDNKFKEYLHRLEEAKKYNHRILGVKQELILHHEWSPGSWFFLPHGARVYNKLMDFIRNQYRDRGYQEVKSPNVFNMDLWVQSGHAANYREDMFILEIDKQEFGLKPMNCPGYCLMFKHRVRSYRELPLRFADFGDFRSLRLSFATISIAAFLSFYLKQGKAIIEKLEWLPESQR
;
A
#
# COMPACT_ATOMS: atom_id res chain seq x y z
N MET A 1 57.28 -9.86 -14.04
CA MET A 1 57.16 -9.13 -12.76
C MET A 1 55.97 -8.14 -12.71
N LYS A 2 54.75 -8.48 -13.18
CA LYS A 2 53.56 -7.57 -13.15
C LYS A 2 52.23 -8.23 -12.75
N ARG A 3 52.22 -9.37 -12.04
CA ARG A 3 50.97 -10.04 -11.61
C ARG A 3 50.78 -10.19 -10.09
N VAL A 4 51.73 -9.75 -9.26
CA VAL A 4 51.67 -9.90 -7.79
C VAL A 4 51.09 -8.65 -7.08
N THR A 5 50.98 -7.50 -7.76
CA THR A 5 50.52 -6.24 -7.16
C THR A 5 48.99 -6.07 -7.08
N ASN A 6 48.19 -6.89 -7.77
CA ASN A 6 46.72 -6.75 -7.80
C ASN A 6 45.98 -7.46 -6.65
N LEU A 7 46.55 -8.52 -6.07
CA LEU A 7 45.89 -9.28 -4.99
C LEU A 7 45.88 -8.50 -3.66
N TYR A 8 46.94 -7.74 -3.37
CA TYR A 8 47.09 -6.98 -2.14
C TYR A 8 46.09 -5.81 -2.04
N ARG A 9 45.67 -5.26 -3.20
CA ARG A 9 44.70 -4.15 -3.28
C ARG A 9 43.26 -4.65 -3.07
N LEU A 10 42.93 -5.83 -3.60
CA LEU A 10 41.65 -6.52 -3.37
C LEU A 10 41.45 -6.95 -1.90
N MET A 11 42.50 -7.46 -1.25
CA MET A 11 42.43 -7.86 0.16
C MET A 11 42.22 -6.69 1.13
N LYS A 12 42.80 -5.50 0.85
CA LYS A 12 42.54 -4.30 1.67
C LYS A 12 41.12 -3.75 1.49
N GLY A 13 40.54 -3.87 0.29
CA GLY A 13 39.13 -3.51 0.02
C GLY A 13 38.16 -4.38 0.81
N TRP A 14 38.42 -5.69 0.87
CA TRP A 14 37.59 -6.66 1.61
C TRP A 14 37.60 -6.45 3.14
N ARG A 15 38.74 -6.05 3.71
CA ARG A 15 38.83 -5.69 5.15
C ARG A 15 37.96 -4.49 5.53
N LYS A 16 37.83 -3.50 4.62
CA LYS A 16 37.00 -2.31 4.82
C LYS A 16 35.50 -2.63 4.78
N ILE A 17 35.10 -3.59 3.94
CA ILE A 17 33.73 -4.05 3.82
C ILE A 17 33.30 -4.87 5.06
N LYS A 18 34.13 -5.81 5.54
CA LYS A 18 33.85 -6.58 6.76
C LYS A 18 33.63 -5.71 8.01
N ASN A 19 34.39 -4.64 8.16
CA ASN A 19 34.29 -3.77 9.33
C ASN A 19 33.05 -2.86 9.34
N ASN A 20 32.40 -2.64 8.19
CA ASN A 20 31.17 -1.85 8.09
C ASN A 20 29.89 -2.69 8.22
N ILE A 21 29.94 -3.97 7.84
CA ILE A 21 28.79 -4.88 7.95
C ILE A 21 28.55 -5.28 9.42
N GLY A 22 29.60 -5.35 10.24
CA GLY A 22 29.51 -5.65 11.67
C GLY A 22 28.98 -4.53 12.57
N LYS A 23 28.60 -3.36 12.02
CA LYS A 23 28.04 -2.23 12.77
C LYS A 23 26.52 -2.05 12.60
N THR A 24 25.91 -2.68 11.59
CA THR A 24 24.49 -2.47 11.23
C THR A 24 23.55 -3.56 11.75
N TYR A 25 24.08 -4.72 12.13
CA TYR A 25 23.31 -5.80 12.72
C TYR A 25 23.97 -6.20 14.04
N GLY A 26 23.20 -6.14 15.13
CA GLY A 26 23.68 -6.37 16.49
C GLY A 26 24.49 -7.67 16.63
N LYS A 27 25.55 -7.62 17.43
CA LYS A 27 26.51 -8.71 17.68
C LYS A 27 25.97 -9.87 18.53
N GLU A 28 24.66 -9.97 18.71
CA GLU A 28 24.08 -10.92 19.64
C GLU A 28 23.47 -12.08 18.85
N ASN A 29 24.08 -13.26 19.01
CA ASN A 29 23.66 -14.60 18.51
C ASN A 29 24.31 -15.15 17.22
N PHE A 30 25.64 -15.07 17.09
CA PHE A 30 26.41 -15.88 16.12
C PHE A 30 27.55 -16.70 16.77
N THR A 31 27.42 -17.04 18.05
CA THR A 31 28.49 -17.72 18.82
C THR A 31 28.56 -19.23 18.58
N GLU A 32 27.53 -19.85 18.00
CA GLU A 32 27.62 -21.25 17.57
C GLU A 32 28.12 -21.33 16.13
N LYS A 33 29.40 -21.66 15.97
CA LYS A 33 29.96 -22.06 14.68
C LYS A 33 29.23 -23.34 14.26
N GLN A 34 28.47 -23.29 13.17
CA GLN A 34 27.93 -24.52 12.59
C GLN A 34 29.08 -25.51 12.34
N PRO A 35 28.92 -26.79 12.72
CA PRO A 35 29.91 -27.80 12.39
C PRO A 35 30.05 -27.86 10.86
N PHE A 36 31.26 -27.60 10.37
CA PHE A 36 31.54 -27.69 8.95
C PHE A 36 31.87 -29.16 8.63
N GLU A 37 30.97 -29.82 7.91
CA GLU A 37 31.30 -31.10 7.30
C GLU A 37 32.00 -30.82 5.96
N ARG A 38 33.21 -31.36 5.79
CA ARG A 38 33.92 -31.28 4.51
C ARG A 38 33.34 -32.35 3.60
N ILE A 39 32.43 -31.95 2.74
CA ILE A 39 31.91 -32.81 1.69
C ILE A 39 32.94 -32.83 0.55
N GLU A 40 33.53 -33.99 0.28
CA GLU A 40 34.40 -34.21 -0.87
C GLU A 40 33.55 -34.68 -2.04
N VAL A 41 33.30 -33.79 -3.00
CA VAL A 41 32.57 -34.08 -4.24
C VAL A 41 33.48 -33.97 -5.44
N THR A 42 33.25 -34.83 -6.42
CA THR A 42 33.87 -34.70 -7.75
C THR A 42 33.36 -33.45 -8.47
N ARG A 43 34.11 -32.94 -9.45
CA ARG A 43 33.79 -31.71 -10.19
C ARG A 43 32.38 -31.75 -10.80
N ASP A 44 31.98 -32.90 -11.34
CA ASP A 44 30.70 -33.06 -12.02
C ASP A 44 29.54 -33.14 -11.01
N GLN A 45 29.74 -33.81 -9.87
CA GLN A 45 28.78 -33.82 -8.75
C GLN A 45 28.60 -32.43 -8.12
N ALA A 46 29.67 -31.63 -8.04
CA ALA A 46 29.57 -30.24 -7.60
C ALA A 46 28.78 -29.39 -8.60
N LEU A 47 29.04 -29.56 -9.90
CA LEU A 47 28.29 -28.86 -10.96
C LEU A 47 26.80 -29.24 -10.94
N GLU A 48 26.47 -30.50 -10.67
CA GLU A 48 25.10 -31.00 -10.51
C GLU A 48 24.42 -30.44 -9.25
N MET A 49 25.09 -30.45 -8.08
CA MET A 49 24.60 -29.82 -6.85
C MET A 49 24.29 -28.31 -6.99
N PHE A 50 24.95 -27.61 -7.91
CA PHE A 50 24.79 -26.17 -8.15
C PHE A 50 24.09 -25.81 -9.48
N SER A 51 23.62 -26.81 -10.22
CA SER A 51 23.02 -26.66 -11.55
C SER A 51 21.63 -25.99 -11.47
N ASP A 52 20.74 -26.50 -10.62
CA ASP A 52 19.40 -25.95 -10.40
C ASP A 52 19.23 -25.44 -8.96
N ASN A 53 20.03 -24.43 -8.61
CA ASN A 53 19.82 -23.76 -7.33
C ASN A 53 18.54 -22.91 -7.46
N LYS A 54 17.42 -23.34 -6.85
CA LYS A 54 16.16 -22.56 -6.72
C LYS A 54 16.42 -21.08 -6.35
N PHE A 55 17.53 -20.82 -5.67
CA PHE A 55 18.02 -19.48 -5.38
C PHE A 55 18.40 -18.66 -6.62
N LYS A 56 19.09 -19.22 -7.62
CA LYS A 56 19.42 -18.54 -8.89
C LYS A 56 18.17 -18.22 -9.69
N GLU A 57 17.22 -19.16 -9.79
CA GLU A 57 15.92 -18.91 -10.43
C GLU A 57 15.12 -17.84 -9.69
N TYR A 58 15.17 -17.85 -8.36
CA TYR A 58 14.57 -16.80 -7.54
C TYR A 58 15.22 -15.43 -7.80
N LEU A 59 16.55 -15.36 -7.86
CA LEU A 59 17.26 -14.13 -8.20
C LEU A 59 16.93 -13.66 -9.62
N HIS A 60 16.86 -14.57 -10.59
CA HIS A 60 16.46 -14.25 -11.96
C HIS A 60 15.02 -13.70 -12.01
N ARG A 61 14.06 -14.33 -11.31
CA ARG A 61 12.69 -13.82 -11.19
C ARG A 61 12.62 -12.45 -10.52
N LEU A 62 13.45 -12.20 -9.51
CA LEU A 62 13.55 -10.89 -8.87
C LEU A 62 14.12 -9.84 -9.83
N GLU A 63 15.14 -10.16 -10.61
CA GLU A 63 15.73 -9.26 -11.61
C GLU A 63 14.74 -8.95 -12.73
N GLU A 64 13.99 -9.95 -13.17
CA GLU A 64 12.93 -9.78 -14.15
C GLU A 64 11.78 -8.91 -13.61
N ALA A 65 11.31 -9.19 -12.39
CA ALA A 65 10.27 -8.38 -11.74
C ALA A 65 10.69 -6.91 -11.54
N LYS A 66 11.97 -6.63 -11.29
CA LYS A 66 12.49 -5.25 -11.20
C LYS A 66 12.34 -4.48 -12.52
N LYS A 67 12.41 -5.14 -13.68
CA LYS A 67 12.21 -4.50 -15.00
C LYS A 67 10.78 -4.01 -15.17
N TYR A 68 9.81 -4.73 -14.61
CA TYR A 68 8.38 -4.43 -14.70
C TYR A 68 7.86 -3.60 -13.51
N ASN A 69 8.75 -2.93 -12.79
CA ASN A 69 8.34 -2.04 -11.72
C ASN A 69 7.52 -0.87 -12.27
N HIS A 70 6.27 -0.75 -11.82
CA HIS A 70 5.33 0.29 -12.26
C HIS A 70 5.87 1.72 -12.08
N ARG A 71 6.77 1.96 -11.12
CA ARG A 71 7.40 3.28 -10.92
C ARG A 71 8.34 3.63 -12.07
N ILE A 72 9.05 2.63 -12.59
CA ILE A 72 9.97 2.81 -13.71
C ILE A 72 9.18 2.89 -15.01
N LEU A 73 8.24 1.95 -15.21
CA LEU A 73 7.45 1.87 -16.42
C LEU A 73 6.51 3.06 -16.58
N GLY A 74 5.84 3.47 -15.49
CA GLY A 74 4.90 4.58 -15.50
C GLY A 74 5.56 5.92 -15.83
N VAL A 75 6.81 6.12 -15.41
CA VAL A 75 7.59 7.31 -15.81
C VAL A 75 8.04 7.20 -17.27
N LYS A 76 8.56 6.04 -17.70
CA LYS A 76 8.99 5.80 -19.10
C LYS A 76 7.86 5.95 -20.12
N GLN A 77 6.63 5.62 -19.73
CA GLN A 77 5.43 5.72 -20.58
C GLN A 77 4.67 7.03 -20.39
N GLU A 78 5.23 8.00 -19.66
CA GLU A 78 4.57 9.29 -19.41
C GLU A 78 3.15 9.13 -18.82
N LEU A 79 2.98 8.15 -17.93
CA LEU A 79 1.73 7.92 -17.21
C LEU A 79 1.70 8.70 -15.89
N ILE A 80 2.84 8.72 -15.19
CA ILE A 80 2.96 9.32 -13.86
C ILE A 80 4.23 10.17 -13.75
N LEU A 81 4.15 11.21 -12.94
CA LEU A 81 5.27 12.08 -12.58
C LEU A 81 5.36 12.16 -11.05
N HIS A 82 6.59 12.14 -10.54
CA HIS A 82 6.92 12.39 -9.14
C HIS A 82 7.61 13.75 -9.03
N HIS A 83 7.18 14.58 -8.09
CA HIS A 83 7.76 15.90 -7.84
C HIS A 83 8.04 16.10 -6.35
N GLU A 84 9.15 16.73 -6.01
CA GLU A 84 9.61 16.91 -4.62
C GLU A 84 8.65 17.76 -3.77
N TRP A 85 7.88 18.65 -4.41
CA TRP A 85 6.85 19.46 -3.73
C TRP A 85 5.61 18.67 -3.31
N SER A 86 5.43 17.44 -3.78
CA SER A 86 4.34 16.57 -3.34
C SER A 86 4.85 15.14 -3.09
N PRO A 87 5.69 14.95 -2.05
CA PRO A 87 6.27 13.66 -1.76
C PRO A 87 5.16 12.67 -1.40
N GLY A 88 5.21 11.49 -2.02
CA GLY A 88 4.25 10.41 -1.81
C GLY A 88 2.92 10.54 -2.58
N SER A 89 2.77 11.59 -3.40
CA SER A 89 1.66 11.71 -4.36
C SER A 89 2.18 11.66 -5.78
N TRP A 90 1.38 11.12 -6.70
CA TRP A 90 1.74 11.04 -8.11
C TRP A 90 0.90 12.02 -8.92
N PHE A 91 1.54 12.69 -9.86
CA PHE A 91 0.87 13.48 -10.88
C PHE A 91 0.52 12.55 -12.04
N PHE A 92 -0.76 12.40 -12.35
CA PHE A 92 -1.19 11.65 -13.52
C PHE A 92 -1.06 12.53 -14.77
N LEU A 93 -0.18 12.14 -15.68
CA LEU A 93 0.01 12.78 -16.97
C LEU A 93 -1.15 12.43 -17.91
N PRO A 94 -1.31 13.08 -19.09
CA PRO A 94 -2.49 12.87 -19.95
C PRO A 94 -2.77 11.41 -20.31
N HIS A 95 -1.72 10.61 -20.56
CA HIS A 95 -1.87 9.17 -20.82
C HIS A 95 -2.29 8.39 -19.56
N GLY A 96 -1.71 8.70 -18.40
CA GLY A 96 -2.09 8.11 -17.12
C GLY A 96 -3.53 8.45 -16.72
N ALA A 97 -3.93 9.70 -16.90
CA ALA A 97 -5.29 10.17 -16.64
C ALA A 97 -6.32 9.41 -17.51
N ARG A 98 -5.99 9.12 -18.77
CA ARG A 98 -6.86 8.31 -19.65
C ARG A 98 -7.10 6.90 -19.10
N VAL A 99 -6.02 6.23 -18.66
CA VAL A 99 -6.11 4.90 -18.05
C VAL A 99 -6.90 4.94 -16.75
N TYR A 100 -6.61 5.93 -15.89
CA TYR A 100 -7.30 6.16 -14.64
C TYR A 100 -8.81 6.35 -14.84
N ASN A 101 -9.20 7.24 -15.76
CA ASN A 101 -10.61 7.51 -16.05
C ASN A 101 -11.34 6.26 -16.56
N LYS A 102 -10.68 5.47 -17.43
CA LYS A 102 -11.27 4.21 -17.92
C LYS A 102 -11.52 3.21 -16.79
N LEU A 103 -10.59 3.12 -15.83
CA LEU A 103 -10.74 2.27 -14.65
C LEU A 103 -11.86 2.79 -13.74
N MET A 104 -11.94 4.11 -13.52
CA MET A 104 -13.01 4.72 -12.74
C MET A 104 -14.39 4.46 -13.36
N ASP A 105 -14.52 4.58 -14.68
CA ASP A 105 -15.77 4.30 -15.39
C ASP A 105 -16.16 2.82 -15.29
N PHE A 106 -15.18 1.92 -15.36
CA PHE A 106 -15.42 0.51 -15.10
C PHE A 106 -15.99 0.28 -13.69
N ILE A 107 -15.36 0.86 -12.66
CA ILE A 107 -15.81 0.72 -11.27
C ILE A 107 -17.20 1.36 -11.07
N ARG A 108 -17.47 2.53 -11.66
CA ARG A 108 -18.80 3.17 -11.64
C ARG A 108 -19.88 2.26 -12.23
N ASN A 109 -19.58 1.57 -13.32
CA ASN A 109 -20.52 0.61 -13.89
C ASN A 109 -20.76 -0.56 -12.92
N GLN A 110 -19.69 -1.09 -12.31
CA GLN A 110 -19.81 -2.13 -11.29
C GLN A 110 -20.64 -1.70 -10.06
N TYR A 111 -20.58 -0.43 -9.68
CA TYR A 111 -21.41 0.15 -8.62
C TYR A 111 -22.89 0.21 -9.00
N ARG A 112 -23.19 0.68 -10.21
CA ARG A 112 -24.56 0.77 -10.74
C ARG A 112 -25.22 -0.60 -10.78
N ASP A 113 -24.50 -1.60 -11.29
CA ASP A 113 -24.99 -2.99 -11.38
C ASP A 113 -25.29 -3.59 -10.00
N ARG A 114 -24.59 -3.14 -8.95
CA ARG A 114 -24.77 -3.60 -7.55
C ARG A 114 -25.69 -2.69 -6.72
N GLY A 115 -26.31 -1.67 -7.33
CA GLY A 115 -27.22 -0.75 -6.67
C GLY A 115 -26.54 0.21 -5.68
N TYR A 116 -25.26 0.52 -5.87
CA TYR A 116 -24.58 1.59 -5.12
C TYR A 116 -24.96 2.96 -5.68
N GLN A 117 -25.17 3.90 -4.76
CA GLN A 117 -25.43 5.30 -5.08
C GLN A 117 -24.13 6.09 -4.88
N GLU A 118 -23.68 6.74 -5.95
CA GLU A 118 -22.51 7.60 -5.91
C GLU A 118 -22.83 8.87 -5.10
N VAL A 119 -22.02 9.13 -4.08
CA VAL A 119 -22.12 10.28 -3.19
C VAL A 119 -20.77 10.98 -3.09
N LYS A 120 -20.76 12.24 -2.66
CA LYS A 120 -19.52 13.00 -2.43
C LYS A 120 -19.51 13.57 -1.01
N SER A 121 -18.43 13.28 -0.30
CA SER A 121 -18.19 13.75 1.06
C SER A 121 -17.05 14.79 1.11
N PRO A 122 -17.12 15.80 2.01
CA PRO A 122 -16.01 16.72 2.24
C PRO A 122 -14.69 16.01 2.57
N ASN A 123 -13.56 16.68 2.38
CA ASN A 123 -12.24 16.11 2.71
C ASN A 123 -11.74 16.51 4.09
N VAL A 124 -12.24 17.62 4.65
CA VAL A 124 -11.83 18.17 5.94
C VAL A 124 -13.03 18.16 6.88
N PHE A 125 -12.83 17.63 8.08
CA PHE A 125 -13.85 17.55 9.13
C PHE A 125 -13.28 18.01 10.46
N ASN A 126 -14.15 18.52 11.33
CA ASN A 126 -13.79 18.83 12.71
C ASN A 126 -13.31 17.56 13.44
N MET A 127 -12.27 17.68 14.28
CA MET A 127 -11.73 16.62 15.11
C MET A 127 -12.79 15.89 15.95
N ASP A 128 -13.83 16.60 16.39
CA ASP A 128 -14.95 16.04 17.16
C ASP A 128 -15.63 14.86 16.45
N LEU A 129 -15.72 14.88 15.11
CA LEU A 129 -16.29 13.78 14.34
C LEU A 129 -15.42 12.51 14.43
N TRP A 130 -14.11 12.68 14.43
CA TRP A 130 -13.15 11.57 14.52
C TRP A 130 -13.10 10.98 15.92
N VAL A 131 -13.25 11.83 16.94
CA VAL A 131 -13.41 11.41 18.34
C VAL A 131 -14.71 10.64 18.52
N GLN A 132 -15.84 11.20 18.07
CA GLN A 132 -17.15 10.56 18.18
C GLN A 132 -17.22 9.22 17.44
N SER A 133 -16.55 9.11 16.29
CA SER A 133 -16.51 7.86 15.52
C SER A 133 -15.51 6.83 16.07
N GLY A 134 -14.71 7.17 17.08
CA GLY A 134 -13.68 6.30 17.67
C GLY A 134 -12.41 6.16 16.82
N HIS A 135 -12.34 6.82 15.67
CA HIS A 135 -11.19 6.73 14.76
C HIS A 135 -10.00 7.55 15.27
N ALA A 136 -10.24 8.63 16.02
CA ALA A 136 -9.16 9.45 16.57
C ALA A 136 -8.20 8.63 17.47
N ALA A 137 -8.70 7.64 18.22
CA ALA A 137 -7.83 6.82 19.07
C ALA A 137 -6.79 6.00 18.27
N ASN A 138 -7.13 5.60 17.04
CA ASN A 138 -6.30 4.70 16.24
C ASN A 138 -5.54 5.40 15.10
N TYR A 139 -6.13 6.47 14.54
CA TYR A 139 -5.66 7.09 13.31
C TYR A 139 -5.14 8.52 13.51
N ARG A 140 -5.23 9.11 14.72
CA ARG A 140 -4.82 10.51 14.93
C ARG A 140 -3.36 10.77 14.56
N GLU A 141 -2.46 9.84 14.86
CA GLU A 141 -1.04 9.95 14.50
C GLU A 141 -0.81 9.89 12.99
N ASP A 142 -1.70 9.21 12.27
CA ASP A 142 -1.62 8.98 10.82
C ASP A 142 -2.44 10.01 10.02
N MET A 143 -3.08 10.98 10.67
CA MET A 143 -3.96 11.98 10.06
C MET A 143 -3.26 13.33 9.86
N PHE A 144 -3.59 14.01 8.75
CA PHE A 144 -3.21 15.42 8.59
C PHE A 144 -4.15 16.30 9.42
N ILE A 145 -3.59 16.97 10.42
CA ILE A 145 -4.31 17.88 11.31
C ILE A 145 -4.00 19.32 10.91
N LEU A 146 -5.05 20.13 10.83
CA LEU A 146 -5.02 21.55 10.56
C LEU A 146 -5.62 22.27 11.76
N GLU A 147 -4.93 23.27 12.29
CA GLU A 147 -5.47 24.12 13.35
C GLU A 147 -5.96 25.44 12.74
N ILE A 148 -7.24 25.72 12.88
CA ILE A 148 -7.90 26.94 12.36
C ILE A 148 -8.72 27.54 13.51
N ASP A 149 -8.48 28.80 13.85
CA ASP A 149 -9.23 29.53 14.88
C ASP A 149 -9.36 28.79 16.23
N LYS A 150 -8.27 28.14 16.68
CA LYS A 150 -8.19 27.31 17.90
C LYS A 150 -9.04 26.04 17.85
N GLN A 151 -9.50 25.64 16.67
CA GLN A 151 -10.22 24.38 16.45
C GLN A 151 -9.37 23.45 15.58
N GLU A 152 -9.31 22.18 15.98
CA GLU A 152 -8.61 21.14 15.22
C GLU A 152 -9.53 20.57 14.14
N PHE A 153 -9.03 20.56 12.91
CA PHE A 153 -9.63 19.89 11.76
C PHE A 153 -8.70 18.77 11.29
N GLY A 154 -9.29 17.66 10.86
CA GLY A 154 -8.56 16.55 10.26
C GLY A 154 -8.95 16.38 8.79
N LEU A 155 -7.97 16.17 7.92
CA LEU A 155 -8.28 15.53 6.64
C LEU A 155 -8.78 14.12 6.92
N LYS A 156 -9.77 13.69 6.15
CA LYS A 156 -10.32 12.33 6.26
C LYS A 156 -9.23 11.30 5.96
N PRO A 157 -8.99 10.33 6.87
CA PRO A 157 -8.24 9.12 6.56
C PRO A 157 -9.13 8.04 5.92
N MET A 158 -10.46 8.22 5.95
CA MET A 158 -11.45 7.32 5.37
C MET A 158 -12.82 7.98 5.21
N ASN A 159 -13.69 7.41 4.37
CA ASN A 159 -15.00 7.99 4.04
C ASN A 159 -16.14 7.62 5.00
N CYS A 160 -15.98 6.59 5.84
CA CYS A 160 -17.07 6.00 6.63
C CYS A 160 -17.80 7.02 7.54
N PRO A 161 -17.12 7.88 8.32
CA PRO A 161 -17.82 8.86 9.17
C PRO A 161 -18.66 9.87 8.36
N GLY A 162 -18.20 10.25 7.17
CA GLY A 162 -18.94 11.10 6.24
C GLY A 162 -20.25 10.44 5.80
N TYR A 163 -20.23 9.16 5.43
CA TYR A 163 -21.43 8.42 5.04
C TYR A 163 -22.44 8.28 6.19
N CYS A 164 -21.97 8.11 7.42
CA CYS A 164 -22.85 8.08 8.60
C CYS A 164 -23.58 9.41 8.79
N LEU A 165 -22.91 10.55 8.56
CA LEU A 165 -23.56 11.87 8.58
C LEU A 165 -24.61 12.02 7.47
N MET A 166 -24.30 11.55 6.25
CA MET A 166 -25.24 11.57 5.13
C MET A 166 -26.47 10.70 5.39
N PHE A 167 -26.27 9.54 6.00
CA PHE A 167 -27.36 8.67 6.43
C PHE A 167 -28.23 9.36 7.49
N LYS A 168 -27.60 10.01 8.49
CA LYS A 168 -28.26 10.71 9.60
C LYS A 168 -29.02 11.98 9.17
N HIS A 169 -28.71 12.56 8.01
CA HIS A 169 -29.32 13.83 7.56
C HIS A 169 -30.86 13.82 7.55
N ARG A 170 -31.50 12.67 7.32
CA ARG A 170 -32.97 12.54 7.39
C ARG A 170 -33.39 11.21 8.02
N VAL A 171 -34.61 11.17 8.54
CA VAL A 171 -35.25 9.91 8.96
C VAL A 171 -35.48 9.03 7.73
N ARG A 172 -35.15 7.75 7.83
CA ARG A 172 -35.22 6.77 6.73
C ARG A 172 -36.22 5.68 7.06
N SER A 173 -37.04 5.28 6.08
CA SER A 173 -37.92 4.12 6.20
C SER A 173 -37.16 2.81 6.00
N TYR A 174 -37.60 1.72 6.64
CA TYR A 174 -37.05 0.38 6.41
C TYR A 174 -37.10 -0.03 4.93
N ARG A 175 -38.10 0.45 4.18
CA ARG A 175 -38.25 0.16 2.74
C ARG A 175 -37.13 0.75 1.87
N GLU A 176 -36.42 1.76 2.36
CA GLU A 176 -35.26 2.33 1.65
C GLU A 176 -34.00 1.48 1.80
N LEU A 177 -34.02 0.49 2.71
CA LEU A 177 -32.90 -0.43 2.86
C LEU A 177 -33.07 -1.62 1.89
N PRO A 178 -31.98 -2.05 1.25
CA PRO A 178 -30.60 -1.68 1.53
C PRO A 178 -30.11 -0.38 0.90
N LEU A 179 -29.45 0.47 1.69
CA LEU A 179 -28.84 1.70 1.20
C LEU A 179 -27.34 1.51 1.05
N ARG A 180 -26.80 1.80 -0.13
CA ARG A 180 -25.40 1.59 -0.46
C ARG A 180 -24.80 2.89 -0.96
N PHE A 181 -23.81 3.41 -0.25
CA PHE A 181 -23.09 4.62 -0.65
C PHE A 181 -21.69 4.26 -1.14
N ALA A 182 -21.29 4.91 -2.23
CA ALA A 182 -19.94 4.83 -2.76
C ALA A 182 -19.45 6.23 -3.14
N ASP A 183 -18.18 6.51 -2.85
CA ASP A 183 -17.51 7.77 -3.20
C ASP A 183 -16.12 7.41 -3.74
N PHE A 184 -15.68 8.18 -4.71
CA PHE A 184 -14.30 8.16 -5.24
C PHE A 184 -13.43 9.23 -4.57
N GLY A 185 -13.89 9.78 -3.44
CA GLY A 185 -13.21 10.82 -2.70
C GLY A 185 -11.81 10.40 -2.27
N ASP A 186 -10.85 11.28 -2.54
CA ASP A 186 -9.47 11.13 -2.10
C ASP A 186 -9.38 11.25 -0.58
N PHE A 187 -8.66 10.33 0.04
CA PHE A 187 -8.28 10.40 1.44
C PHE A 187 -6.77 10.21 1.57
N ARG A 188 -6.19 10.81 2.61
CA ARG A 188 -4.73 10.84 2.78
C ARG A 188 -4.36 10.40 4.19
N SER A 189 -3.30 9.62 4.28
CA SER A 189 -2.68 9.17 5.53
C SER A 189 -1.19 9.52 5.51
N LEU A 190 -0.64 9.91 6.66
CA LEU A 190 0.76 10.31 6.82
C LEU A 190 1.74 9.15 6.62
N ARG A 191 1.36 7.92 7.01
CA ARG A 191 2.27 6.77 7.04
C ARG A 191 2.39 6.05 5.71
N LEU A 192 1.35 6.13 4.87
CA LEU A 192 1.39 5.62 3.50
C LEU A 192 1.86 6.75 2.58
N SER A 193 3.17 6.78 2.32
CA SER A 193 3.82 7.59 1.27
C SER A 193 3.41 7.19 -0.16
N PHE A 194 2.32 6.45 -0.29
CA PHE A 194 1.63 6.20 -1.54
C PHE A 194 0.24 6.77 -1.34
N ALA A 195 -0.11 7.73 -2.18
CA ALA A 195 -1.49 7.99 -2.55
C ALA A 195 -2.14 6.65 -2.90
N THR A 196 -2.68 5.98 -1.89
CA THR A 196 -3.69 4.96 -2.09
C THR A 196 -4.87 5.77 -2.55
N ILE A 197 -4.97 5.95 -3.87
CA ILE A 197 -6.27 6.02 -4.52
C ILE A 197 -6.93 4.73 -4.06
N SER A 198 -7.64 4.82 -2.94
CA SER A 198 -8.36 3.70 -2.44
C SER A 198 -9.47 3.50 -3.43
N ILE A 199 -9.27 2.47 -4.24
CA ILE A 199 -10.31 1.87 -5.02
C ILE A 199 -11.39 1.51 -4.00
N ALA A 200 -12.40 2.37 -3.95
CA ALA A 200 -13.68 2.13 -3.32
C ALA A 200 -13.70 1.94 -1.78
N ALA A 201 -14.00 3.01 -1.04
CA ALA A 201 -14.54 2.84 0.31
C ALA A 201 -16.05 2.55 0.20
N PHE A 202 -16.43 1.30 0.45
CA PHE A 202 -17.80 0.83 0.41
C PHE A 202 -18.45 0.91 1.79
N LEU A 203 -19.65 1.47 1.85
CA LEU A 203 -20.49 1.34 3.04
C LEU A 203 -21.91 1.00 2.63
N SER A 204 -22.42 -0.05 3.26
CA SER A 204 -23.80 -0.47 3.07
C SER A 204 -24.53 -0.52 4.40
N PHE A 205 -25.75 -0.01 4.39
CA PHE A 205 -26.65 0.03 5.52
C PHE A 205 -27.77 -0.99 5.27
N TYR A 206 -27.94 -1.91 6.21
CA TYR A 206 -29.01 -2.91 6.17
C TYR A 206 -29.64 -3.04 7.55
N LEU A 207 -30.87 -3.55 7.60
CA LEU A 207 -31.52 -3.90 8.86
C LEU A 207 -31.41 -5.41 9.05
N LYS A 208 -30.78 -5.83 10.16
CA LYS A 208 -30.75 -7.24 10.60
C LYS A 208 -31.31 -7.29 12.02
N GLN A 209 -32.36 -8.09 12.22
CA GLN A 209 -33.02 -8.26 13.53
C GLN A 209 -33.43 -6.92 14.19
N GLY A 210 -33.96 -5.98 13.40
CA GLY A 210 -34.43 -4.68 13.92
C GLY A 210 -33.31 -3.68 14.28
N LYS A 211 -32.03 -4.01 14.08
CA LYS A 211 -30.90 -3.10 14.26
C LYS A 211 -30.31 -2.70 12.91
N ALA A 212 -30.06 -1.40 12.73
CA ALA A 212 -29.33 -0.90 11.57
C ALA A 212 -27.87 -1.37 11.70
N ILE A 213 -27.45 -2.23 10.78
CA ILE A 213 -26.08 -2.72 10.67
C ILE A 213 -25.39 -1.96 9.56
N ILE A 214 -24.18 -1.51 9.88
CA ILE A 214 -23.25 -0.90 8.95
C ILE A 214 -22.21 -1.97 8.61
N GLU A 215 -22.22 -2.45 7.37
CA GLU A 215 -21.20 -3.38 6.88
C GLU A 215 -20.25 -2.64 5.95
N LYS A 216 -18.96 -2.70 6.29
CA LYS A 216 -17.88 -2.45 5.33
C LYS A 216 -17.79 -3.70 4.46
N LEU A 217 -18.23 -3.61 3.21
CA LEU A 217 -18.12 -4.76 2.32
C LEU A 217 -16.66 -5.01 2.00
N GLU A 218 -16.13 -6.11 2.54
CA GLU A 218 -14.94 -6.75 1.99
C GLU A 218 -15.33 -7.38 0.64
N TRP A 219 -14.43 -7.31 -0.33
CA TRP A 219 -14.64 -7.85 -1.67
C TRP A 219 -14.59 -9.38 -1.60
N LEU A 220 -15.68 -10.00 -1.14
CA LEU A 220 -15.79 -11.45 -1.09
C LEU A 220 -16.02 -11.97 -2.51
N PRO A 221 -15.25 -12.98 -2.97
CA PRO A 221 -15.46 -13.61 -4.27
C PRO A 221 -16.90 -14.13 -4.38
N GLU A 222 -17.43 -14.19 -5.60
CA GLU A 222 -18.79 -14.68 -5.91
C GLU A 222 -19.09 -16.06 -5.28
N SER A 223 -18.05 -16.87 -5.01
CA SER A 223 -18.15 -18.19 -4.38
C SER A 223 -18.50 -18.18 -2.88
N GLN A 224 -18.56 -17.00 -2.25
CA GLN A 224 -18.87 -16.85 -0.81
C GLN A 224 -20.15 -16.03 -0.55
N ARG A 225 -20.99 -15.81 -1.56
CA ARG A 225 -22.31 -15.20 -1.40
C ARG A 225 -23.42 -16.24 -1.33
#